data_AF-A0AAV4QDR6-F1
#
_entry.id   AF-A0AAV4QDR6-F1
#
_cell.length_a   1.000
_cell.length_b   1.000
_cell.length_c   1.000
_cell.angle_alpha   90.00
_cell.angle_beta   90.00
_cell.angle_gamma   90.00
#
_symmetry.space_group_name_H-M   'P 1'
#
loop_
_entity.id
_entity.type
_entity.pdbx_description
1 polymer ?
#
loop_
_entity_poly.entity_id
_entity_poly.type
_entity_poly.pdbx_seq_one_letter_code
_entity_poly.pdbx_strand_id
1 'polypeptide(L)'
;MEITVENEELSLKKRRQFSLSENMVESQQQLLPTNLAVFSGRRTSPLCAFASSILFIYVCGIGFYLWSSNFACRLRNFGDPAPVSLSSLAFDIEQRDRYVIIKNYIKPAIHADEKNTMTFATAAIFTDLSHMPEICGKWQGPMSVSVYAPGSDFKTALRKIFNLRLANSCIHQNVSWHLYFDTEFSPSWRKIKSPEEEAELTTTTSGSYDVWIKGTFKSHGHLPFPPTLAEMLRSKKSKTKYVLVSDLHYYPSINIIPRFLELLKFKGPTGE
;
A
#
# COMPACT_ATOMS: atom_id res chain seq x y z
N MET A 1 -32.80 -46.56 16.44
CA MET A 1 -33.21 -45.60 17.49
C MET A 1 -33.54 -44.31 16.76
N GLU A 2 -34.75 -44.27 16.21
CA GLU A 2 -35.33 -43.09 15.55
C GLU A 2 -35.96 -42.20 16.61
N ILE A 3 -35.78 -40.89 16.48
CA ILE A 3 -36.64 -39.90 17.11
C ILE A 3 -36.97 -38.84 16.05
N THR A 4 -38.24 -38.82 15.66
CA THR A 4 -38.97 -37.83 14.86
C THR A 4 -39.34 -36.61 15.71
N VAL A 5 -39.10 -35.39 15.21
CA VAL A 5 -40.07 -34.38 14.68
C VAL A 5 -40.97 -33.69 15.72
N GLU A 6 -40.88 -32.35 15.78
CA GLU A 6 -41.95 -31.33 15.87
C GLU A 6 -41.26 -29.94 15.79
N ASN A 7 -41.35 -29.13 14.72
CA ASN A 7 -42.43 -28.25 14.24
C ASN A 7 -43.01 -27.27 15.27
N GLU A 8 -42.70 -25.96 15.15
CA GLU A 8 -43.71 -24.91 15.34
C GLU A 8 -43.31 -23.60 14.63
N GLU A 9 -44.29 -23.02 13.93
CA GLU A 9 -44.20 -21.87 13.04
C GLU A 9 -45.07 -20.72 13.61
N LEU A 10 -44.65 -19.48 13.36
CA LEU A 10 -45.48 -18.27 13.18
C LEU A 10 -46.23 -17.64 14.39
N SER A 11 -45.94 -16.36 14.68
CA SER A 11 -47.02 -15.38 14.88
C SER A 11 -46.64 -13.95 14.48
N LEU A 12 -47.64 -13.28 13.90
CA LEU A 12 -47.63 -12.01 13.22
C LEU A 12 -48.31 -10.95 14.12
N LYS A 13 -47.93 -9.67 13.91
CA LYS A 13 -48.82 -8.48 13.98
C LYS A 13 -49.02 -7.80 15.35
N LYS A 14 -48.50 -6.57 15.47
CA LYS A 14 -49.29 -5.45 16.03
C LYS A 14 -48.89 -4.07 15.49
N ARG A 15 -49.73 -3.57 14.59
CA ARG A 15 -49.89 -2.16 14.20
C ARG A 15 -50.54 -1.42 15.38
N ARG A 16 -50.05 -0.22 15.73
CA ARG A 16 -50.86 0.82 16.38
C ARG A 16 -50.63 2.14 15.64
N GLN A 17 -51.65 2.51 14.88
CA GLN A 17 -51.94 3.91 14.53
C GLN A 17 -52.42 4.62 15.80
N PHE A 18 -51.96 5.85 16.00
CA PHE A 18 -52.67 6.85 16.78
C PHE A 18 -52.83 8.07 15.88
N SER A 19 -54.06 8.54 15.81
CA SER A 19 -54.60 9.53 14.88
C SER A 19 -54.94 10.83 15.61
N LEU A 20 -55.19 11.87 14.79
CA LEU A 20 -55.91 13.12 15.07
C LEU A 20 -55.08 14.20 15.78
N SER A 21 -55.10 15.48 15.40
CA SER A 21 -56.09 16.29 14.66
C SER A 21 -55.34 17.44 13.95
N GLU A 22 -55.55 17.73 12.67
CA GLU A 22 -56.67 18.47 12.05
C GLU A 22 -56.55 20.01 12.11
N ASN A 23 -56.81 20.60 10.95
CA ASN A 23 -57.18 21.99 10.63
C ASN A 23 -56.07 23.01 10.30
N MET A 24 -56.19 23.90 9.30
CA MET A 24 -57.02 24.02 8.08
C MET A 24 -56.60 25.37 7.40
N VAL A 25 -56.83 25.50 6.08
CA VAL A 25 -56.98 26.75 5.28
C VAL A 25 -55.66 27.47 4.86
N GLU A 26 -55.28 27.47 3.57
CA GLU A 26 -55.64 28.44 2.49
C GLU A 26 -55.12 29.87 2.79
N SER A 27 -54.55 30.69 1.90
CA SER A 27 -54.57 30.80 0.45
C SER A 27 -53.51 31.83 0.00
N GLN A 28 -53.10 31.68 -1.25
CA GLN A 28 -52.45 32.60 -2.21
C GLN A 28 -52.17 34.11 -1.92
N GLN A 29 -51.00 34.50 -2.45
CA GLN A 29 -50.68 35.65 -3.33
C GLN A 29 -50.47 37.10 -2.80
N GLN A 30 -49.27 37.59 -3.19
CA GLN A 30 -48.98 38.89 -3.81
C GLN A 30 -48.92 40.17 -2.95
N LEU A 31 -47.72 40.79 -2.95
CA LEU A 31 -47.40 42.20 -3.26
C LEU A 31 -46.32 42.80 -2.33
N LEU A 32 -45.21 43.21 -2.96
CA LEU A 32 -44.29 44.24 -2.47
C LEU A 32 -45.05 45.56 -2.26
N PRO A 33 -44.66 46.40 -1.28
CA PRO A 33 -43.75 47.49 -1.64
C PRO A 33 -42.67 47.86 -0.59
N THR A 34 -41.58 48.39 -1.16
CA THR A 34 -40.65 49.41 -0.66
C THR A 34 -40.98 50.12 0.65
N ASN A 35 -40.01 50.11 1.58
CA ASN A 35 -39.65 51.31 2.36
C ASN A 35 -38.17 51.28 2.79
N LEU A 36 -37.45 52.32 2.39
CA LEU A 36 -36.10 52.68 2.80
C LEU A 36 -36.09 53.03 4.30
N ALA A 37 -35.24 52.36 5.08
CA ALA A 37 -34.86 52.82 6.41
C ALA A 37 -33.40 53.28 6.37
N VAL A 38 -33.24 54.60 6.34
CA VAL A 38 -31.98 55.32 6.59
C VAL A 38 -31.58 55.07 8.05
N PHE A 39 -30.50 54.32 8.29
CA PHE A 39 -29.93 54.17 9.64
C PHE A 39 -28.90 55.27 9.89
N SER A 40 -29.18 56.06 10.93
CA SER A 40 -28.34 57.12 11.45
C SER A 40 -27.10 56.56 12.17
N GLY A 41 -25.98 57.27 12.02
CA GLY A 41 -24.70 56.92 12.62
C GLY A 41 -24.74 57.01 14.15
N ARG A 42 -24.51 55.87 14.83
CA ARG A 42 -24.11 55.82 16.24
C ARG A 42 -22.59 55.79 16.34
N ARG A 43 -22.04 56.78 17.05
CA ARG A 43 -20.64 56.82 17.48
C ARG A 43 -20.33 55.59 18.33
N THR A 44 -19.50 54.69 17.84
CA THR A 44 -18.96 53.57 18.61
C THR A 44 -17.76 54.05 19.44
N SER A 45 -17.69 53.62 20.70
CA SER A 45 -16.59 53.94 21.61
C SER A 45 -15.26 53.36 21.10
N PRO A 46 -14.11 54.04 21.34
CA PRO A 46 -12.81 53.66 20.78
C PRO A 46 -12.35 52.25 21.25
N LEU A 47 -12.78 51.80 22.42
CA LEU A 47 -12.47 50.45 22.93
C LEU A 47 -13.11 49.32 22.10
N CYS A 48 -14.30 49.53 21.54
CA CYS A 48 -14.94 48.53 20.67
C CYS A 48 -14.28 48.45 19.29
N ALA A 49 -13.71 49.55 18.80
CA ALA A 49 -12.98 49.57 17.53
C ALA A 49 -11.63 48.84 17.60
N PHE A 50 -10.94 48.91 18.75
CA PHE A 50 -9.70 48.16 18.98
C PHE A 50 -9.95 46.65 19.12
N ALA A 51 -10.99 46.24 19.85
CA ALA A 51 -11.31 44.82 20.03
C ALA A 51 -11.73 44.14 18.70
N SER A 52 -12.48 44.84 17.86
CA SER A 52 -12.89 44.32 16.55
C SER A 52 -11.72 44.30 15.55
N SER A 53 -10.77 45.23 15.63
CA SER A 53 -9.53 45.20 14.84
C SER A 53 -8.61 44.03 15.19
N ILE A 54 -8.43 43.73 16.48
CA ILE A 54 -7.62 42.58 16.94
C ILE A 54 -8.27 41.25 16.51
N LEU A 55 -9.61 41.14 16.63
CA LEU A 55 -10.33 39.96 16.16
C LEU A 55 -10.22 39.79 14.63
N PHE A 56 -10.24 40.89 13.88
CA PHE A 56 -10.05 40.86 12.41
C PHE A 56 -8.64 40.39 12.04
N ILE A 57 -7.60 40.87 12.73
CA ILE A 57 -6.22 40.42 12.51
C ILE A 57 -6.06 38.93 12.87
N TYR A 58 -6.71 38.46 13.93
CA TYR A 58 -6.63 37.05 14.33
C TYR A 58 -7.38 36.13 13.35
N VAL A 59 -8.57 36.53 12.89
CA VAL A 59 -9.37 35.76 11.92
C VAL A 59 -8.71 35.78 10.53
N CYS A 60 -8.21 36.94 10.07
CA CYS A 60 -7.47 37.03 8.81
C CYS A 60 -6.11 36.32 8.90
N GLY A 61 -5.42 36.37 10.04
CA GLY A 61 -4.16 35.68 10.29
C GLY A 61 -4.30 34.16 10.28
N ILE A 62 -5.32 33.62 10.95
CA ILE A 62 -5.66 32.19 10.90
C ILE A 62 -6.11 31.79 9.50
N GLY A 63 -6.92 32.62 8.82
CA GLY A 63 -7.33 32.41 7.44
C GLY A 63 -6.14 32.34 6.48
N PHE A 64 -5.17 33.24 6.64
CA PHE A 64 -3.95 33.26 5.83
C PHE A 64 -3.01 32.09 6.18
N TYR A 65 -2.93 31.68 7.45
CA TYR A 65 -2.14 30.52 7.87
C TYR A 65 -2.75 29.20 7.39
N LEU A 66 -4.08 29.06 7.42
CA LEU A 66 -4.79 27.91 6.87
C LEU A 66 -4.77 27.91 5.34
N TRP A 67 -4.82 29.07 4.70
CA TRP A 67 -4.69 29.19 3.25
C TRP A 67 -3.25 28.92 2.80
N SER A 68 -2.23 29.41 3.50
CA SER A 68 -0.82 29.12 3.19
C SER A 68 -0.44 27.67 3.47
N SER A 69 -1.00 27.05 4.51
CA SER A 69 -0.82 25.61 4.78
C SER A 69 -1.50 24.75 3.73
N ASN A 70 -2.72 25.10 3.32
CA ASN A 70 -3.41 24.40 2.22
C ASN A 70 -2.76 24.67 0.87
N PHE A 71 -2.23 25.87 0.62
CA PHE A 71 -1.54 26.22 -0.61
C PHE A 71 -0.15 25.57 -0.68
N ALA A 72 0.58 25.43 0.43
CA ALA A 72 1.81 24.66 0.51
C ALA A 72 1.57 23.16 0.28
N CYS A 73 0.46 22.60 0.78
CA CYS A 73 0.03 21.25 0.44
C CYS A 73 -0.41 21.11 -1.03
N ARG A 74 -1.10 22.12 -1.58
CA ARG A 74 -1.61 22.10 -2.96
C ARG A 74 -0.50 22.33 -4.00
N LEU A 75 0.52 23.13 -3.70
CA LEU A 75 1.72 23.27 -4.54
C LEU A 75 2.62 22.02 -4.50
N ARG A 76 2.53 21.20 -3.45
CA ARG A 76 3.21 19.89 -3.41
C ARG A 76 2.59 18.85 -4.35
N ASN A 77 1.34 19.08 -4.79
CA ASN A 77 0.59 18.19 -5.70
C ASN A 77 0.34 18.81 -7.09
N PHE A 78 0.83 20.03 -7.36
CA PHE A 78 0.84 20.58 -8.73
C PHE A 78 2.01 19.99 -9.51
N GLY A 79 1.83 18.72 -9.88
CA GLY A 79 2.81 17.89 -10.56
C GLY A 79 2.32 16.46 -10.80
N ASP A 80 1.12 16.09 -10.35
CA ASP A 80 0.55 14.78 -10.67
C ASP A 80 0.23 14.72 -12.18
N PRO A 81 0.91 13.88 -12.96
CA PRO A 81 0.51 13.64 -14.34
C PRO A 81 -0.89 13.01 -14.35
N ALA A 82 -1.64 13.33 -15.40
CA ALA A 82 -2.98 12.81 -15.71
C ALA A 82 -3.16 11.32 -15.36
N PRO A 83 -4.40 10.86 -15.06
CA PRO A 83 -4.66 9.46 -14.76
C PRO A 83 -4.11 8.58 -15.89
N VAL A 84 -3.09 7.80 -15.52
CA VAL A 84 -2.33 6.96 -16.43
C VAL A 84 -3.28 5.92 -17.04
N SER A 85 -3.28 5.85 -18.36
CA SER A 85 -3.96 4.82 -19.16
C SER A 85 -3.74 3.44 -18.53
N LEU A 86 -4.82 2.66 -18.39
CA LEU A 86 -4.83 1.26 -17.96
C LEU A 86 -3.98 0.30 -18.83
N SER A 87 -3.19 0.83 -19.78
CA SER A 87 -2.18 0.13 -20.56
C SER A 87 -0.74 0.28 -20.05
N SER A 88 -0.49 0.90 -18.89
CA SER A 88 0.86 0.97 -18.30
C SER A 88 0.85 0.76 -16.79
N LEU A 89 0.44 -0.43 -16.34
CA LEU A 89 0.71 -0.89 -14.98
C LEU A 89 2.23 -0.82 -14.73
N ALA A 90 2.66 -0.29 -13.58
CA ALA A 90 4.07 -0.13 -13.23
C ALA A 90 4.82 -1.47 -13.04
N PHE A 91 4.08 -2.58 -13.13
CA PHE A 91 4.48 -3.95 -12.89
C PHE A 91 3.92 -4.85 -13.98
N ASP A 92 4.61 -5.97 -14.24
CA ASP A 92 4.20 -6.91 -15.28
C ASP A 92 3.50 -8.10 -14.63
N ILE A 93 2.38 -8.54 -15.19
CA ILE A 93 1.70 -9.77 -14.76
C ILE A 93 1.94 -10.84 -15.83
N GLU A 94 2.37 -12.02 -15.39
CA GLU A 94 2.53 -13.20 -16.24
C GLU A 94 1.81 -14.38 -15.57
N GLN A 95 1.03 -15.13 -16.35
CA GLN A 95 0.53 -16.42 -15.92
C GLN A 95 1.42 -17.51 -16.50
N ARG A 96 1.84 -18.45 -15.66
CA ARG A 96 2.66 -19.59 -16.04
C ARG A 96 2.15 -20.84 -15.33
N ASP A 97 1.72 -21.82 -16.11
CA ASP A 97 1.05 -23.02 -15.62
C ASP A 97 -0.10 -22.64 -14.67
N ARG A 98 0.00 -23.05 -13.40
CA ARG A 98 -0.95 -22.76 -12.33
C ARG A 98 -0.61 -21.54 -11.49
N TYR A 99 0.44 -20.79 -11.83
CA TYR A 99 0.88 -19.63 -11.06
C TYR A 99 0.63 -18.32 -11.80
N VAL A 100 0.21 -17.31 -11.06
CA VAL A 100 0.24 -15.91 -11.50
C VAL A 100 1.42 -15.24 -10.83
N ILE A 101 2.24 -14.56 -11.62
CA ILE A 101 3.46 -13.89 -11.19
C ILE A 101 3.32 -12.40 -11.48
N ILE A 102 3.47 -11.59 -10.44
CA ILE A 102 3.49 -10.13 -10.49
C ILE A 102 4.94 -9.68 -10.32
N LYS A 103 5.55 -9.24 -11.42
CA LYS A 103 6.95 -8.85 -11.49
C LYS A 103 7.13 -7.35 -11.23
N ASN A 104 8.15 -7.01 -10.44
CA ASN A 104 8.46 -5.63 -10.07
C ASN A 104 7.27 -4.92 -9.44
N TYR A 105 6.49 -5.65 -8.63
CA TYR A 105 5.31 -5.10 -7.99
C TYR A 105 5.69 -3.93 -7.09
N ILE A 106 6.78 -4.08 -6.33
CA ILE A 106 7.39 -2.98 -5.58
C ILE A 106 8.85 -2.85 -6.00
N LYS A 107 9.23 -1.67 -6.53
CA LYS A 107 10.59 -1.40 -7.01
C LYS A 107 11.50 -0.90 -5.88
N PRO A 108 12.82 -1.13 -5.99
CA PRO A 108 13.80 -0.52 -5.10
C PRO A 108 13.85 1.00 -5.35
N ALA A 109 14.18 1.78 -4.31
CA ALA A 109 14.31 3.22 -4.45
C ALA A 109 15.56 3.63 -5.27
N ILE A 110 16.59 2.79 -5.29
CA ILE A 110 17.85 3.05 -6.00
C ILE A 110 17.94 2.17 -7.26
N HIS A 111 18.56 2.71 -8.30
CA HIS A 111 18.94 1.96 -9.49
C HIS A 111 20.28 1.25 -9.28
N ALA A 112 20.33 -0.04 -9.63
CA ALA A 112 21.55 -0.84 -9.51
C ALA A 112 22.61 -0.40 -10.52
N ASP A 113 23.88 -0.45 -10.14
CA ASP A 113 25.00 -0.40 -11.09
C ASP A 113 25.08 -1.74 -11.83
N GLU A 114 24.58 -1.79 -13.06
CA GLU A 114 24.42 -3.04 -13.80
C GLU A 114 25.74 -3.80 -14.03
N LYS A 115 26.89 -3.10 -14.02
CA LYS A 115 28.20 -3.64 -14.40
C LYS A 115 29.10 -3.95 -13.21
N ASN A 116 29.01 -3.16 -12.13
CA ASN A 116 29.90 -3.28 -10.97
C ASN A 116 29.21 -3.88 -9.74
N THR A 117 28.12 -4.62 -9.94
CA THR A 117 27.46 -5.33 -8.86
C THR A 117 26.82 -6.64 -9.33
N MET A 118 26.22 -7.35 -8.39
CA MET A 118 25.49 -8.60 -8.60
C MET A 118 24.12 -8.48 -7.92
N THR A 119 23.11 -9.15 -8.48
CA THR A 119 21.78 -9.25 -7.84
C THR A 119 21.72 -10.53 -7.00
N PHE A 120 21.30 -10.42 -5.74
CA PHE A 120 20.94 -11.60 -4.94
C PHE A 120 19.48 -11.94 -5.20
N ALA A 121 19.21 -13.17 -5.59
CA ALA A 121 17.88 -13.63 -5.92
C ALA A 121 17.46 -14.78 -5.02
N THR A 122 16.29 -14.64 -4.41
CA THR A 122 15.72 -15.62 -3.47
C THR A 122 14.21 -15.68 -3.59
N ALA A 123 13.65 -16.80 -3.16
CA ALA A 123 12.22 -16.98 -2.98
C ALA A 123 11.92 -17.16 -1.50
N ALA A 124 10.72 -16.78 -1.09
CA ALA A 124 10.32 -16.79 0.31
C ALA A 124 8.79 -16.90 0.45
N ILE A 125 8.32 -17.26 1.64
CA ILE A 125 6.99 -16.88 2.12
C ILE A 125 7.12 -15.68 3.07
N PHE A 126 6.00 -15.03 3.41
CA PHE A 126 6.05 -13.78 4.18
C PHE A 126 6.66 -13.93 5.59
N THR A 127 6.62 -15.13 6.18
CA THR A 127 7.22 -15.43 7.50
C THR A 127 8.74 -15.36 7.46
N ASP A 128 9.34 -15.82 6.36
CA ASP A 128 10.79 -15.89 6.20
C ASP A 128 11.38 -14.48 5.97
N LEU A 129 10.56 -13.50 5.59
CA LEU A 129 11.00 -12.11 5.38
C LEU A 129 11.60 -11.45 6.63
N SER A 130 11.45 -12.07 7.80
CA SER A 130 12.17 -11.67 9.02
C SER A 130 13.70 -11.74 8.89
N HIS A 131 14.24 -12.58 8.00
CA HIS A 131 15.68 -12.70 7.74
C HIS A 131 16.25 -11.57 6.86
N MET A 132 15.37 -10.85 6.13
CA MET A 132 15.76 -9.86 5.13
C MET A 132 16.68 -8.74 5.64
N PRO A 133 16.48 -8.14 6.83
CA PRO A 133 17.34 -7.06 7.31
C PRO A 133 18.82 -7.48 7.42
N GLU A 134 19.08 -8.67 7.93
CA GLU A 134 20.44 -9.17 8.11
C GLU A 134 21.06 -9.58 6.76
N ILE A 135 20.30 -10.25 5.88
CA ILE A 135 20.77 -10.61 4.54
C ILE A 135 21.11 -9.35 3.73
N CYS A 136 20.24 -8.34 3.73
CA CYS A 136 20.47 -7.07 3.03
C CYS A 136 21.72 -6.38 3.55
N GLY A 137 21.90 -6.35 4.88
CA GLY A 137 23.06 -5.75 5.52
C GLY A 137 24.40 -6.42 5.16
N LYS A 138 24.40 -7.75 4.96
CA LYS A 138 25.60 -8.50 4.51
C LYS A 138 25.82 -8.42 3.01
N TRP A 139 24.74 -8.42 2.22
CA TRP A 139 24.78 -8.41 0.76
C TRP A 139 25.25 -7.06 0.20
N GLN A 140 24.69 -5.95 0.71
CA GLN A 140 25.04 -4.58 0.31
C GLN A 140 24.97 -4.32 -1.21
N GLY A 141 24.00 -4.95 -1.87
CA GLY A 141 23.76 -4.80 -3.31
C GLY A 141 22.28 -4.98 -3.66
N PRO A 142 21.93 -4.94 -4.95
CA PRO A 142 20.55 -5.13 -5.39
C PRO A 142 20.06 -6.54 -5.07
N MET A 143 18.79 -6.65 -4.70
CA MET A 143 18.15 -7.92 -4.38
C MET A 143 16.83 -8.05 -5.13
N SER A 144 16.53 -9.25 -5.63
CA SER A 144 15.26 -9.61 -6.24
C SER A 144 14.61 -10.72 -5.40
N VAL A 145 13.51 -10.37 -4.74
CA VAL A 145 12.84 -11.27 -3.79
C VAL A 145 11.46 -11.63 -4.30
N SER A 146 11.25 -12.94 -4.42
CA SER A 146 10.01 -13.54 -4.90
C SER A 146 9.21 -14.11 -3.75
N VAL A 147 8.05 -13.55 -3.46
CA VAL A 147 7.22 -13.95 -2.32
C VAL A 147 6.03 -14.77 -2.79
N TYR A 148 5.97 -16.03 -2.36
CA TYR A 148 4.78 -16.86 -2.55
C TYR A 148 3.73 -16.46 -1.54
N ALA A 149 2.56 -16.04 -2.01
CA ALA A 149 1.52 -15.46 -1.16
C ALA A 149 0.10 -15.81 -1.65
N PRO A 150 -0.35 -17.08 -1.50
CA PRO A 150 -1.68 -17.52 -1.90
C PRO A 150 -2.78 -16.98 -0.97
N GLY A 151 -3.96 -16.72 -1.52
CA GLY A 151 -5.16 -16.36 -0.77
C GLY A 151 -4.94 -15.15 0.15
N SER A 152 -5.23 -15.33 1.44
CA SER A 152 -5.05 -14.29 2.45
C SER A 152 -3.60 -13.90 2.72
N ASP A 153 -2.63 -14.72 2.30
CA ASP A 153 -1.21 -14.42 2.49
C ASP A 153 -0.77 -13.22 1.62
N PHE A 154 -1.45 -12.95 0.50
CA PHE A 154 -1.11 -11.87 -0.43
C PHE A 154 -1.04 -10.50 0.25
N LYS A 155 -2.13 -10.11 0.91
CA LYS A 155 -2.25 -8.84 1.62
C LYS A 155 -1.32 -8.77 2.83
N THR A 156 -1.17 -9.88 3.56
CA THR A 156 -0.28 -9.99 4.71
C THR A 156 1.19 -9.81 4.31
N ALA A 157 1.59 -10.41 3.18
CA ALA A 157 2.92 -10.26 2.60
C ALA A 157 3.21 -8.80 2.25
N LEU A 158 2.28 -8.11 1.58
CA LEU A 158 2.47 -6.70 1.24
C LEU A 158 2.66 -5.82 2.47
N ARG A 159 1.79 -5.95 3.48
CA ARG A 159 1.92 -5.20 4.74
C ARG A 159 3.28 -5.44 5.40
N LYS A 160 3.74 -6.70 5.44
CA LYS A 160 5.06 -7.04 5.96
C LYS A 160 6.19 -6.38 5.16
N ILE A 161 6.12 -6.42 3.83
CA ILE A 161 7.10 -5.79 2.93
C ILE A 161 7.18 -4.29 3.18
N PHE A 162 6.03 -3.60 3.26
CA PHE A 162 6.01 -2.16 3.54
C PHE A 162 6.59 -1.83 4.91
N ASN A 163 6.24 -2.58 5.96
CA ASN A 163 6.81 -2.41 7.29
C ASN A 163 8.35 -2.59 7.27
N LEU A 164 8.86 -3.60 6.56
CA LEU A 164 10.31 -3.82 6.41
C LEU A 164 10.99 -2.67 5.67
N ARG A 165 10.37 -2.13 4.62
CA ARG A 165 10.90 -0.97 3.88
C ARG A 165 10.92 0.30 4.74
N LEU A 166 9.90 0.52 5.56
CA LEU A 166 9.86 1.67 6.47
C LEU A 166 10.91 1.54 7.58
N ALA A 167 11.14 0.33 8.09
CA ALA A 167 12.06 0.08 9.20
C ALA A 167 13.53 -0.05 8.77
N ASN A 168 13.82 -0.35 7.50
CA ASN A 168 15.18 -0.66 7.05
C ASN A 168 15.50 0.00 5.70
N SER A 169 16.48 0.93 5.72
CA SER A 169 16.91 1.68 4.55
C SER A 169 17.52 0.80 3.46
N CYS A 170 18.30 -0.23 3.80
CA CYS A 170 18.86 -1.17 2.83
C CYS A 170 17.74 -1.85 2.04
N ILE A 171 16.70 -2.33 2.74
CA ILE A 171 15.55 -2.99 2.12
C ILE A 171 14.80 -2.01 1.19
N HIS A 172 14.54 -0.79 1.66
CA HIS A 172 13.89 0.24 0.87
C HIS A 172 14.65 0.56 -0.42
N GLN A 173 15.97 0.66 -0.32
CA GLN A 173 16.84 1.11 -1.40
C GLN A 173 17.15 0.02 -2.41
N ASN A 174 17.33 -1.23 -1.98
CA ASN A 174 18.00 -2.24 -2.80
C ASN A 174 17.09 -3.41 -3.23
N VAL A 175 15.93 -3.60 -2.59
CA VAL A 175 15.09 -4.80 -2.82
C VAL A 175 13.96 -4.51 -3.81
N SER A 176 13.91 -5.28 -4.89
CA SER A 176 12.74 -5.42 -5.76
C SER A 176 11.88 -6.60 -5.32
N TRP A 177 10.58 -6.38 -5.18
CA TRP A 177 9.63 -7.38 -4.73
C TRP A 177 8.76 -7.87 -5.88
N HIS A 178 8.65 -9.18 -5.96
CA HIS A 178 7.83 -9.90 -6.90
C HIS A 178 6.90 -10.80 -6.08
N LEU A 179 5.62 -10.85 -6.42
CA LEU A 179 4.66 -11.71 -5.72
C LEU A 179 4.13 -12.75 -6.68
N TYR A 180 3.82 -13.92 -6.17
CA TYR A 180 3.20 -14.96 -6.97
C TYR A 180 2.34 -15.87 -6.11
N PHE A 181 1.32 -16.47 -6.74
CA PHE A 181 0.33 -17.31 -6.07
C PHE A 181 -0.29 -18.29 -7.06
N ASP A 182 -0.95 -19.30 -6.52
CA ASP A 182 -1.69 -20.26 -7.33
C ASP A 182 -2.97 -19.62 -7.88
N THR A 183 -3.34 -19.93 -9.13
CA THR A 183 -4.56 -19.44 -9.77
C THR A 183 -5.82 -19.84 -9.01
N GLU A 184 -5.80 -21.00 -8.33
CA GLU A 184 -6.92 -21.51 -7.54
C GLU A 184 -7.16 -20.66 -6.29
N PHE A 185 -6.10 -20.13 -5.69
CA PHE A 185 -6.15 -19.34 -4.45
C PHE A 185 -5.90 -17.86 -4.72
N SER A 186 -6.30 -17.41 -5.90
CA SER A 186 -6.00 -16.07 -6.35
C SER A 186 -6.87 -15.03 -5.61
N PRO A 187 -6.31 -13.92 -5.10
CA PRO A 187 -7.09 -12.70 -4.93
C PRO A 187 -7.68 -12.32 -6.30
N SER A 188 -8.78 -11.58 -6.40
CA SER A 188 -9.47 -11.24 -7.66
C SER A 188 -8.54 -10.63 -8.74
N TRP A 189 -7.78 -11.47 -9.45
CA TRP A 189 -6.54 -11.10 -10.14
C TRP A 189 -6.76 -10.24 -11.37
N ARG A 190 -7.97 -10.32 -11.94
CA ARG A 190 -8.40 -9.47 -13.05
C ARG A 190 -8.43 -7.98 -12.69
N LYS A 191 -8.22 -7.62 -11.41
CA LYS A 191 -8.19 -6.25 -10.89
C LYS A 191 -7.09 -6.06 -9.84
N ILE A 192 -5.90 -6.65 -10.02
CA ILE A 192 -4.76 -6.34 -9.13
C ILE A 192 -4.50 -4.84 -9.18
N LYS A 193 -4.56 -4.19 -8.02
CA LYS A 193 -4.36 -2.75 -7.85
C LYS A 193 -2.89 -2.42 -7.60
N SER A 194 -2.62 -1.16 -7.28
CA SER A 194 -1.32 -0.75 -6.76
C SER A 194 -0.98 -1.50 -5.45
N PRO A 195 0.31 -1.77 -5.17
CA PRO A 195 0.71 -2.43 -3.94
C PRO A 195 0.19 -1.76 -2.67
N GLU A 196 0.15 -0.42 -2.66
CA GLU A 196 -0.31 0.39 -1.54
C GLU A 196 -1.82 0.21 -1.27
N GLU A 197 -2.62 0.13 -2.33
CA GLU A 197 -4.06 -0.13 -2.25
C GLU A 197 -4.35 -1.56 -1.79
N GLU A 198 -3.64 -2.56 -2.35
CA GLU A 198 -3.79 -3.96 -1.94
C GLU A 198 -3.38 -4.20 -0.48
N ALA A 199 -2.38 -3.44 -0.01
CA ALA A 199 -1.96 -3.46 1.39
C ALA A 199 -2.92 -2.71 2.34
N GLU A 200 -3.86 -1.93 1.79
CA GLU A 200 -4.78 -1.02 2.49
C GLU A 200 -4.07 0.04 3.36
N LEU A 201 -2.89 0.49 2.96
CA LEU A 201 -2.09 1.46 3.74
C LEU A 201 -2.71 2.86 3.78
N THR A 202 -3.61 3.16 2.87
CA THR A 202 -4.30 4.45 2.77
C THR A 202 -5.49 4.58 3.74
N THR A 203 -5.90 3.49 4.37
CA THR A 203 -6.94 3.52 5.40
C THR A 203 -6.31 3.90 6.74
N THR A 204 -6.77 4.99 7.36
CA THR A 204 -6.24 5.58 8.62
C THR A 204 -6.33 4.65 9.85
N THR A 205 -6.69 3.38 9.68
CA THR A 205 -7.08 2.47 10.75
C THR A 205 -6.29 1.17 10.68
N SER A 206 -4.97 1.18 10.88
CA SER A 206 -4.23 -0.05 11.23
C SER A 206 -2.84 0.25 11.80
N GLY A 207 -2.80 0.83 12.99
CA GLY A 207 -1.55 0.99 13.75
C GLY A 207 -1.00 -0.31 14.35
N SER A 208 -1.72 -1.42 14.29
CA SER A 208 -1.26 -2.73 14.78
C SER A 208 -1.04 -3.70 13.63
N TYR A 209 0.22 -4.12 13.46
CA TYR A 209 0.53 -5.35 12.73
C TYR A 209 0.15 -6.51 13.65
N ASP A 210 -1.07 -7.03 13.50
CA ASP A 210 -1.44 -8.27 14.18
C ASP A 210 -0.54 -9.38 13.66
N VAL A 211 0.38 -9.82 14.51
CA VAL A 211 1.16 -11.04 14.31
C VAL A 211 0.13 -12.17 14.30
N TRP A 212 -0.08 -12.75 13.11
CA TRP A 212 -1.09 -13.78 12.89
C TRP A 212 -0.73 -15.06 13.66
N ILE A 213 -1.27 -15.21 14.86
CA ILE A 213 -1.15 -16.40 15.72
C ILE A 213 -1.73 -17.65 15.03
N LYS A 214 -2.59 -17.48 14.02
CA LYS A 214 -3.27 -18.59 13.35
C LYS A 214 -2.40 -19.36 12.35
N GLY A 215 -1.26 -18.86 11.88
CA GLY A 215 -0.47 -19.49 10.81
C GLY A 215 -0.80 -18.98 9.40
N THR A 216 -0.16 -19.52 8.36
CA THR A 216 -0.25 -19.01 6.97
C THR A 216 -1.35 -19.71 6.17
N PHE A 217 -1.92 -19.08 5.14
CA PHE A 217 -2.86 -19.74 4.23
C PHE A 217 -2.23 -21.01 3.64
N LYS A 218 -0.96 -20.90 3.23
CA LYS A 218 -0.16 -22.06 2.79
C LYS A 218 -0.14 -23.20 3.82
N SER A 219 0.11 -22.91 5.10
CA SER A 219 0.23 -23.95 6.14
C SER A 219 -1.11 -24.63 6.42
N HIS A 220 -2.20 -23.88 6.47
CA HIS A 220 -3.53 -24.46 6.66
C HIS A 220 -3.97 -25.32 5.47
N GLY A 221 -3.70 -24.85 4.25
CA GLY A 221 -4.01 -25.57 3.02
C GLY A 221 -3.01 -26.68 2.68
N HIS A 222 -1.98 -26.92 3.50
CA HIS A 222 -0.89 -27.87 3.23
C HIS A 222 -0.27 -27.70 1.83
N LEU A 223 -0.19 -26.46 1.35
CA LEU A 223 0.25 -26.19 -0.02
C LEU A 223 1.77 -26.39 -0.11
N PRO A 224 2.27 -27.15 -1.11
CA PRO A 224 3.69 -27.34 -1.33
C PRO A 224 4.34 -25.99 -1.66
N PHE A 225 5.59 -25.79 -1.21
CA PHE A 225 6.34 -24.63 -1.68
C PHE A 225 6.68 -24.84 -3.15
N PRO A 226 6.28 -23.93 -4.04
CA PRO A 226 6.46 -24.14 -5.47
C PRO A 226 7.92 -23.94 -5.89
N PRO A 227 8.42 -24.66 -6.91
CA PRO A 227 9.82 -24.61 -7.36
C PRO A 227 10.21 -23.32 -8.12
N THR A 228 9.58 -22.19 -7.80
CA THR A 228 9.47 -20.99 -8.65
C THR A 228 10.73 -20.12 -8.72
N LEU A 229 11.74 -20.35 -7.86
CA LEU A 229 12.95 -19.53 -7.78
C LEU A 229 13.72 -19.49 -9.12
N ALA A 230 14.06 -20.66 -9.67
CA ALA A 230 14.88 -20.77 -10.88
C ALA A 230 14.20 -20.17 -12.14
N GLU A 231 12.88 -20.12 -12.16
CA GLU A 231 12.11 -19.69 -13.33
C GLU A 231 11.75 -18.21 -13.31
N MET A 232 11.61 -17.61 -12.13
CA MET A 232 11.57 -16.15 -11.99
C MET A 232 12.90 -15.51 -12.39
N LEU A 233 14.00 -16.23 -12.14
CA LEU A 233 15.36 -15.85 -12.52
C LEU A 233 15.65 -15.89 -14.03
N ARG A 234 14.95 -16.74 -14.78
CA ARG A 234 15.01 -16.76 -16.26
C ARG A 234 14.39 -15.50 -16.90
N SER A 235 13.61 -14.72 -16.14
CA SER A 235 13.07 -13.45 -16.62
C SER A 235 14.21 -12.44 -16.83
N LYS A 236 14.29 -11.83 -18.03
CA LYS A 236 15.29 -10.82 -18.47
C LYS A 236 15.38 -9.52 -17.62
N LYS A 237 14.88 -9.53 -16.39
CA LYS A 237 14.70 -8.37 -15.51
C LYS A 237 15.73 -8.32 -14.38
N SER A 238 16.70 -9.24 -14.33
CA SER A 238 17.86 -9.06 -13.45
C SER A 238 18.54 -7.75 -13.84
N LYS A 239 18.58 -6.79 -12.90
CA LYS A 239 19.12 -5.44 -13.16
C LYS A 239 20.64 -5.42 -13.33
N THR A 240 21.29 -6.56 -13.19
CA THR A 240 22.76 -6.67 -13.17
C THR A 240 23.20 -7.80 -14.09
N LYS A 241 24.44 -7.72 -14.56
CA LYS A 241 25.04 -8.75 -15.41
C LYS A 241 25.17 -10.10 -14.72
N TYR A 242 25.42 -10.09 -13.41
CA TYR A 242 25.60 -11.30 -12.60
C TYR A 242 24.46 -11.44 -11.61
N VAL A 243 24.05 -12.67 -11.33
CA VAL A 243 23.00 -12.99 -10.37
C VAL A 243 23.48 -14.15 -9.51
N LEU A 244 23.38 -14.00 -8.20
CA LEU A 244 23.57 -15.08 -7.24
C LEU A 244 22.22 -15.56 -6.76
N VAL A 245 21.95 -16.84 -6.96
CA VAL A 245 20.71 -17.50 -6.57
C VAL A 245 20.97 -18.26 -5.29
N SER A 246 20.17 -18.00 -4.26
CA SER A 246 20.30 -18.71 -2.99
C SER A 246 18.96 -18.73 -2.27
N ASP A 247 18.72 -19.77 -1.47
CA ASP A 247 17.60 -19.75 -0.54
C ASP A 247 17.85 -18.72 0.56
N LEU A 248 16.75 -18.15 1.07
CA LEU A 248 16.79 -17.07 2.07
C LEU A 248 17.48 -17.49 3.38
N HIS A 249 17.44 -18.78 3.73
CA HIS A 249 18.06 -19.29 4.95
C HIS A 249 19.60 -19.36 4.87
N TYR A 250 20.19 -19.23 3.69
CA TYR A 250 21.64 -19.19 3.51
C TYR A 250 22.12 -17.75 3.39
N TYR A 251 22.71 -17.27 4.48
CA TYR A 251 23.18 -15.90 4.58
C TYR A 251 24.45 -15.70 3.75
N PRO A 252 24.51 -14.66 2.91
CA PRO A 252 25.70 -14.40 2.12
C PRO A 252 26.87 -14.01 3.02
N SER A 253 28.07 -14.40 2.61
CA SER A 253 29.31 -13.91 3.21
C SER A 253 29.44 -12.40 3.02
N ILE A 254 29.94 -11.73 4.05
CA ILE A 254 30.26 -10.29 3.98
C ILE A 254 31.25 -10.06 2.84
N ASN A 255 31.04 -8.97 2.07
CA ASN A 255 31.89 -8.57 0.94
C ASN A 255 31.97 -9.60 -0.20
N ILE A 256 30.96 -10.46 -0.37
CA ILE A 256 30.93 -11.41 -1.48
C ILE A 256 30.92 -10.74 -2.86
N ILE A 257 30.22 -9.61 -3.03
CA ILE A 257 30.15 -8.87 -4.29
C ILE A 257 31.54 -8.41 -4.76
N PRO A 258 32.31 -7.60 -3.98
CA PRO A 258 33.63 -7.15 -4.43
C PRO A 258 34.60 -8.31 -4.64
N ARG A 259 34.57 -9.36 -3.80
CA ARG A 259 35.41 -10.56 -3.97
C ARG A 259 35.09 -11.31 -5.27
N PHE A 260 33.81 -11.43 -5.61
CA PHE A 260 33.39 -12.04 -6.87
C PHE A 260 33.86 -11.21 -8.07
N LEU A 261 33.72 -9.89 -8.02
CA LEU A 261 34.18 -9.01 -9.10
C LEU A 261 35.72 -9.02 -9.26
N GLU A 262 36.46 -9.19 -8.16
CA GLU A 262 37.91 -9.39 -8.18
C GLU A 262 38.29 -10.72 -8.83
N LEU A 263 37.60 -11.80 -8.45
CA LEU A 263 37.78 -13.13 -9.07
C LEU A 263 37.60 -13.08 -10.58
N LEU A 264 36.63 -12.32 -11.09
CA LEU A 264 36.41 -12.16 -12.54
C LEU A 264 37.55 -11.43 -13.27
N LYS A 265 38.38 -10.65 -12.56
CA LYS A 265 39.53 -9.95 -13.13
C LYS A 265 40.80 -10.82 -13.13
N PHE A 266 40.79 -11.92 -12.39
CA PHE A 266 41.94 -12.81 -12.28
C PHE A 266 42.23 -13.50 -13.62
N LYS A 267 43.45 -13.32 -14.13
CA LYS A 267 43.89 -13.86 -15.43
C LYS A 267 44.66 -15.18 -15.34
N GLY A 268 44.72 -15.79 -14.15
CA GLY A 268 45.58 -16.96 -13.90
C GLY A 268 47.07 -16.60 -13.83
N PRO A 269 47.92 -17.53 -13.39
CA PRO A 269 49.36 -17.39 -13.59
C PRO A 269 49.64 -17.40 -15.10
N THR A 270 50.26 -16.35 -15.62
CA THR A 270 50.93 -16.42 -16.92
C THR A 270 52.14 -17.31 -16.71
N GLY A 271 52.08 -18.55 -17.19
CA GLY A 271 53.21 -19.47 -17.10
C GLY A 271 54.43 -18.86 -17.79
N GLU A 272 55.43 -18.51 -16.99
CA GLU A 272 56.83 -18.35 -17.40
C GLU A 272 57.56 -19.68 -17.23
#